data_AF-A0A7C5DA30-F1
#
_entry.id   AF-A0A7C5DA30-F1
#
_cell.length_a   1.000
_cell.length_b   1.000
_cell.length_c   1.000
_cell.angle_alpha   90.00
_cell.angle_beta   90.00
_cell.angle_gamma   90.00
#
_symmetry.space_group_name_H-M   'P 1'
#
loop_
_entity.id
_entity.type
_entity.pdbx_description
1 polymer ?
#
loop_
_entity_poly.entity_id
_entity_poly.type
_entity_poly.pdbx_seq_one_letter_code
_entity_poly.pdbx_strand_id
1 'polypeptide(L)'
;TLNILMEKCGFSMDIYDCFYAPDETVFKKRYDFITSTEVIEHLHDPMGELTRLWTLLKPDGVLGIMTAFRVEDFADWYYKRDLTHIRFFTPKTFEWIAKKLGAQLEIPQSGVILLHKK
;
A
#
# COMPACT_ATOMS: atom_id res chain seq x y z
N THR A 1 -15.76 -1.56 -2.75
CA THR A 1 -14.29 -1.41 -2.68
C THR A 1 -13.96 0.03 -2.32
N LEU A 2 -12.78 0.32 -1.76
CA LEU A 2 -12.42 1.65 -1.23
C LEU A 2 -12.59 2.80 -2.24
N ASN A 3 -12.29 2.57 -3.52
CA ASN A 3 -12.45 3.58 -4.57
C ASN A 3 -13.87 4.17 -4.64
N ILE A 4 -14.92 3.35 -4.43
CA ILE A 4 -16.32 3.81 -4.45
C ILE A 4 -16.59 4.80 -3.31
N LEU A 5 -15.99 4.59 -2.14
CA LEU A 5 -16.13 5.53 -1.01
C LEU A 5 -15.39 6.85 -1.33
N MET A 6 -14.21 6.77 -1.92
CA MET A 6 -13.44 7.96 -2.33
C MET A 6 -14.15 8.75 -3.44
N GLU A 7 -14.74 8.07 -4.43
CA GLU A 7 -15.56 8.68 -5.47
C GLU A 7 -16.76 9.43 -4.90
N LYS A 8 -17.44 8.85 -3.90
CA LYS A 8 -18.54 9.53 -3.18
C LYS A 8 -18.07 10.76 -2.40
N CYS A 9 -16.81 10.79 -1.97
CA CYS A 9 -16.19 11.95 -1.36
C CYS A 9 -15.70 12.99 -2.39
N GLY A 10 -15.89 12.74 -3.70
CA GLY A 10 -15.55 13.67 -4.78
C GLY A 10 -14.19 13.45 -5.43
N PHE A 11 -13.49 12.36 -5.12
CA PHE A 11 -12.21 12.03 -5.75
C PHE A 11 -12.40 11.29 -7.08
N SER A 12 -11.56 11.60 -8.07
CA SER A 12 -11.43 10.79 -9.27
C SER A 12 -10.50 9.62 -9.00
N MET A 13 -10.97 8.39 -9.22
CA MET A 13 -10.21 7.18 -8.92
C MET A 13 -9.94 6.36 -10.19
N ASP A 14 -8.71 5.91 -10.33
CA ASP A 14 -8.35 4.79 -11.20
C ASP A 14 -8.19 3.54 -10.32
N ILE A 15 -8.54 2.36 -10.85
CA ILE A 15 -8.31 1.07 -10.18
C ILE A 15 -7.38 0.20 -11.01
N TYR A 16 -6.61 -0.65 -10.33
CA TYR A 16 -5.74 -1.61 -10.97
C TYR A 16 -5.69 -2.91 -10.18
N ASP A 17 -5.82 -4.00 -10.90
CA ASP A 17 -5.56 -5.36 -10.43
C ASP A 17 -5.11 -6.18 -11.63
N CYS A 18 -4.02 -6.94 -11.51
CA CYS A 18 -3.46 -7.65 -12.66
C CYS A 18 -4.36 -8.75 -13.24
N PHE A 19 -5.40 -9.18 -12.52
CA PHE A 19 -6.37 -10.18 -12.95
C PHE A 19 -7.74 -9.58 -13.25
N TYR A 20 -8.22 -8.67 -12.40
CA TYR A 20 -9.61 -8.18 -12.43
C TYR A 20 -9.77 -6.78 -13.03
N ALA A 21 -8.70 -5.98 -13.07
CA ALA A 21 -8.69 -4.64 -13.68
C ALA A 21 -7.31 -4.33 -14.29
N PRO A 22 -6.87 -5.08 -15.32
CA PRO A 22 -5.48 -5.08 -15.80
C PRO A 22 -5.17 -3.91 -16.75
N ASP A 23 -5.81 -2.75 -16.58
CA ASP A 23 -5.56 -1.59 -17.42
C ASP A 23 -4.21 -0.95 -17.04
N GLU A 24 -3.16 -1.29 -17.77
CA GLU A 24 -1.82 -0.76 -17.55
C GLU A 24 -1.68 0.74 -17.89
N THR A 25 -2.69 1.37 -18.52
CA THR A 25 -2.63 2.81 -18.79
C THR A 25 -2.56 3.64 -17.52
N VAL A 26 -3.01 3.09 -16.38
CA VAL A 26 -2.86 3.70 -15.04
C VAL A 26 -1.40 4.02 -14.69
N PHE A 27 -0.44 3.25 -15.19
CA PHE A 27 0.99 3.46 -14.92
C PHE A 27 1.61 4.59 -15.76
N LYS A 28 0.86 5.13 -16.73
CA LYS A 28 1.28 6.29 -17.55
C LYS A 28 0.84 7.63 -16.93
N LYS A 29 0.05 7.59 -15.86
CA LYS A 29 -0.49 8.77 -15.18
C LYS A 29 0.39 9.19 -13.99
N ARG A 30 -0.03 10.27 -13.32
CA ARG A 30 0.53 10.72 -12.03
C ARG A 30 -0.61 11.02 -11.08
N TYR A 31 -0.42 10.69 -9.80
CA TYR A 31 -1.48 10.72 -8.81
C TYR A 31 -1.12 11.62 -7.63
N ASP A 32 -2.13 12.29 -7.10
CA ASP A 32 -2.06 13.04 -5.84
C ASP A 32 -2.07 12.08 -4.64
N PHE A 33 -2.72 10.92 -4.77
CA PHE A 33 -2.60 9.83 -3.82
C PHE A 33 -2.82 8.48 -4.48
N ILE A 34 -2.27 7.43 -3.86
CA ILE A 34 -2.47 6.03 -4.24
C ILE A 34 -2.81 5.25 -2.97
N THR A 35 -3.73 4.30 -3.06
CA THR A 35 -4.09 3.40 -1.94
C THR A 35 -3.84 1.95 -2.30
N SER A 36 -3.31 1.17 -1.35
CA SER A 36 -3.09 -0.27 -1.47
C SER A 36 -3.54 -0.95 -0.17
N THR A 37 -4.77 -1.48 -0.15
CA THR A 37 -5.42 -1.98 1.07
C THR A 37 -5.62 -3.48 1.02
N GLU A 38 -4.98 -4.21 1.93
CA GLU A 38 -4.94 -5.68 1.98
C GLU A 38 -4.42 -6.27 0.65
N VAL A 39 -3.21 -5.83 0.25
CA VAL A 39 -2.59 -6.19 -1.05
C VAL A 39 -1.13 -6.56 -0.88
N ILE A 40 -0.37 -5.79 -0.11
CA ILE A 40 1.09 -5.88 -0.09
C ILE A 40 1.62 -7.20 0.51
N GLU A 41 0.84 -7.84 1.36
CA GLU A 41 1.09 -9.17 1.94
C GLU A 41 1.04 -10.30 0.91
N HIS A 42 0.37 -10.06 -0.23
CA HIS A 42 0.26 -11.01 -1.35
C HIS A 42 1.37 -10.83 -2.40
N LEU A 43 2.13 -9.73 -2.34
CA LEU A 43 3.13 -9.40 -3.36
C LEU A 43 4.40 -10.23 -3.19
N HIS A 44 4.89 -10.79 -4.30
CA HIS A 44 6.17 -11.51 -4.33
C HIS A 44 7.36 -10.57 -4.04
N ASP A 45 7.37 -9.40 -4.70
CA ASP A 45 8.31 -8.30 -4.48
C ASP A 45 7.57 -7.00 -4.08
N PRO A 46 7.21 -6.84 -2.79
CA PRO A 46 6.52 -5.64 -2.33
C PRO A 46 7.36 -4.37 -2.52
N MET A 47 8.69 -4.43 -2.37
CA MET A 47 9.53 -3.23 -2.46
C MET A 47 9.62 -2.73 -3.91
N GLY A 48 9.72 -3.63 -4.89
CA GLY A 48 9.66 -3.28 -6.31
C GLY A 48 8.36 -2.56 -6.66
N GLU A 49 7.23 -3.11 -6.22
CA GLU A 49 5.91 -2.51 -6.45
C GLU A 49 5.73 -1.18 -5.73
N LEU A 50 6.11 -1.08 -4.45
CA LEU A 50 6.05 0.18 -3.71
C LEU A 50 6.94 1.25 -4.35
N THR A 51 8.13 0.88 -4.84
CA THR A 51 9.00 1.81 -5.58
C THR A 51 8.34 2.27 -6.87
N ARG A 52 7.73 1.36 -7.63
CA ARG A 52 6.98 1.69 -8.86
C ARG A 52 5.86 2.68 -8.55
N LEU A 53 4.99 2.38 -7.59
CA LEU A 53 3.89 3.27 -7.17
C LEU A 53 4.43 4.63 -6.69
N TRP A 54 5.54 4.64 -5.95
CA TRP A 54 6.18 5.87 -5.48
C TRP A 54 6.61 6.80 -6.63
N THR A 55 7.05 6.24 -7.77
CA THR A 55 7.40 7.05 -8.95
C THR A 55 6.20 7.70 -9.63
N LEU A 56 5.00 7.15 -9.42
CA LEU A 56 3.75 7.65 -10.00
C LEU A 56 3.12 8.76 -9.16
N LEU A 57 3.53 8.91 -7.90
CA LEU A 57 3.08 10.02 -7.07
C LEU A 57 3.69 11.35 -7.54
N LYS A 58 2.85 12.39 -7.57
CA LYS A 58 3.28 13.79 -7.70
C LYS A 58 4.07 14.23 -6.45
N PRO A 59 4.82 15.35 -6.51
CA PRO A 59 5.26 16.04 -5.29
C PRO A 59 4.07 16.28 -4.35
N ASP A 60 4.30 16.19 -3.04
CA ASP A 60 3.29 16.26 -1.98
C ASP A 60 2.23 15.14 -2.01
N GLY A 61 2.43 14.12 -2.85
CA GLY A 61 1.52 12.98 -2.96
C GLY A 61 1.65 11.97 -1.81
N VAL A 62 0.60 11.18 -1.61
CA VAL A 62 0.52 10.22 -0.48
C VAL A 62 0.32 8.79 -0.99
N LEU A 63 1.13 7.85 -0.49
CA LEU A 63 0.88 6.41 -0.63
C LEU A 63 0.26 5.88 0.67
N GLY A 64 -1.03 5.57 0.64
CA GLY A 64 -1.76 4.94 1.72
C GLY A 64 -1.74 3.42 1.60
N ILE A 65 -1.31 2.73 2.65
CA ILE A 65 -1.20 1.27 2.68
C ILE A 65 -1.96 0.75 3.89
N MET A 66 -2.71 -0.33 3.72
CA MET A 66 -3.32 -1.06 4.82
C MET A 66 -2.92 -2.53 4.75
N THR A 67 -2.41 -3.06 5.85
CA THR A 67 -2.06 -4.48 6.03
C THR A 67 -2.00 -4.80 7.52
N ALA A 68 -2.23 -6.04 7.93
CA ALA A 68 -2.08 -6.37 9.34
C ALA A 68 -0.60 -6.48 9.74
N PHE A 69 -0.23 -5.81 10.84
CA PHE A 69 1.11 -5.97 11.40
C PHE A 69 1.29 -7.32 12.07
N ARG A 70 2.45 -7.93 11.83
CA ARG A 70 2.91 -9.17 12.45
C ARG A 70 2.91 -9.02 13.97
N VAL A 71 2.27 -9.97 14.64
CA VAL A 71 2.26 -10.09 16.11
C VAL A 71 3.37 -11.02 16.61
N GLU A 72 3.65 -10.96 17.92
CA GLU A 72 4.61 -11.82 18.60
C GLU A 72 4.19 -13.31 18.53
N ASP A 73 2.93 -13.59 18.87
CA ASP A 73 2.33 -14.93 18.79
C ASP A 73 1.93 -15.29 17.35
N PHE A 74 2.96 -15.45 16.52
CA PHE A 74 2.78 -15.72 15.10
C PHE A 74 2.11 -17.09 14.87
N ALA A 75 2.36 -18.09 15.72
CA ALA A 75 1.87 -19.46 15.54
C ALA A 75 0.34 -19.55 15.57
N ASP A 76 -0.33 -18.75 16.39
CA ASP A 76 -1.80 -18.74 16.49
C ASP A 76 -2.48 -17.60 15.72
N TRP A 77 -1.70 -16.65 15.21
CA TRP A 77 -2.24 -15.51 14.46
C TRP A 77 -3.09 -15.93 13.25
N TYR A 78 -4.34 -15.46 13.19
CA TYR A 78 -5.29 -15.83 12.15
C TYR A 78 -4.88 -15.34 10.75
N TYR A 79 -4.20 -14.19 10.68
CA TYR A 79 -3.91 -13.51 9.41
C TYR A 79 -2.98 -14.32 8.50
N LYS A 80 -2.08 -15.17 9.06
CA LYS A 80 -1.22 -16.06 8.25
C LYS A 80 -1.93 -17.31 7.73
N ARG A 81 -3.18 -17.57 8.16
CA ARG A 81 -3.92 -18.79 7.76
C ARG A 81 -4.36 -18.72 6.30
N ASP A 82 -4.47 -17.52 5.76
CA ASP A 82 -4.61 -17.33 4.31
C ASP A 82 -3.27 -17.62 3.63
N LEU A 83 -3.23 -18.65 2.79
CA LEU A 83 -2.02 -19.09 2.11
C LEU A 83 -1.52 -18.09 1.06
N THR A 84 -2.34 -17.12 0.68
CA THR A 84 -1.95 -16.03 -0.22
C THR A 84 -1.17 -14.93 0.53
N HIS A 85 -1.20 -14.90 1.87
CA HIS A 85 -0.40 -13.96 2.67
C HIS A 85 1.02 -14.50 2.81
N ILE A 86 1.88 -14.10 1.88
CA ILE A 86 3.26 -14.60 1.78
C ILE A 86 4.29 -13.66 2.42
N ARG A 87 3.89 -12.46 2.83
CA ARG A 87 4.72 -11.47 3.54
C ARG A 87 3.97 -10.88 4.73
N PHE A 88 4.70 -10.59 5.81
CA PHE A 88 4.14 -9.97 7.01
C PHE A 88 5.03 -8.81 7.46
N PHE A 89 4.39 -7.69 7.79
CA PHE A 89 5.08 -6.42 8.01
C PHE A 89 5.02 -6.00 9.47
N THR A 90 5.92 -5.11 9.87
CA THR A 90 5.93 -4.48 11.20
C THR A 90 6.11 -2.97 11.03
N PRO A 91 5.85 -2.15 12.06
CA PRO A 91 6.18 -0.72 12.02
C PRO A 91 7.63 -0.46 11.60
N LYS A 92 8.60 -1.24 12.12
CA LYS A 92 10.03 -1.16 11.76
C LYS A 92 10.28 -1.42 10.26
N THR A 93 9.49 -2.30 9.65
CA THR A 93 9.56 -2.54 8.19
C THR A 93 9.20 -1.27 7.43
N PHE A 94 8.17 -0.55 7.86
CA PHE A 94 7.76 0.71 7.22
C PHE A 94 8.69 1.88 7.53
N GLU A 95 9.33 1.92 8.70
CA GLU A 95 10.43 2.85 8.97
C GLU A 95 11.57 2.67 7.96
N TRP A 96 11.93 1.41 7.67
CA TRP A 96 12.95 1.09 6.67
C TRP A 96 12.51 1.47 5.25
N ILE A 97 11.27 1.14 4.86
CA ILE A 97 10.71 1.50 3.55
C ILE A 97 10.68 3.03 3.38
N ALA A 98 10.21 3.77 4.39
CA ALA A 98 10.15 5.23 4.34
C ALA A 98 11.55 5.84 4.16
N LYS A 99 12.54 5.36 4.91
CA LYS A 99 13.94 5.78 4.73
C LYS A 99 14.44 5.47 3.33
N LYS A 100 14.11 4.30 2.77
CA LYS A 100 14.53 3.88 1.43
C LYS A 100 13.93 4.76 0.33
N LEU A 101 12.68 5.20 0.50
CA LEU A 101 11.95 6.04 -0.45
C LEU A 101 12.16 7.55 -0.23
N GLY A 102 12.82 7.95 0.85
CA GLY A 102 12.91 9.36 1.27
C GLY A 102 11.55 9.94 1.72
N ALA A 103 10.64 9.07 2.16
CA ALA A 103 9.29 9.44 2.56
C ALA A 103 9.24 9.90 4.02
N GLN A 104 8.27 10.75 4.35
CA GLN A 104 7.81 10.90 5.73
C GLN A 104 6.79 9.80 6.04
N LEU A 105 7.02 9.06 7.12
CA LEU A 105 6.15 7.99 7.61
C LEU A 105 5.15 8.51 8.65
N GLU A 106 3.90 8.10 8.52
CA GLU A 106 2.86 8.25 9.52
C GLU A 106 2.09 6.92 9.66
N ILE A 107 1.79 6.52 10.90
CA ILE A 107 1.01 5.32 11.22
C ILE A 107 -0.13 5.75 12.16
N PRO A 108 -1.27 6.22 11.63
CA PRO A 108 -2.35 6.76 12.47
C PRO A 108 -3.06 5.67 13.30
N GLN A 109 -3.02 4.43 12.82
CA GLN A 109 -3.55 3.26 13.50
C GLN A 109 -2.71 2.03 13.15
N SER A 110 -2.71 1.01 14.01
CA SER A 110 -2.07 -0.28 13.70
C SER A 110 -2.55 -0.82 12.35
N GLY A 111 -1.60 -1.10 11.46
CA GLY A 111 -1.86 -1.61 10.12
C GLY A 111 -2.26 -0.57 9.08
N VAL A 112 -2.38 0.71 9.44
CA VAL A 112 -2.62 1.83 8.50
C VAL A 112 -1.35 2.64 8.38
N ILE A 113 -0.82 2.78 7.16
CA ILE A 113 0.45 3.44 6.89
C ILE A 113 0.22 4.52 5.84
N LEU A 114 0.72 5.72 6.11
CA LEU A 114 0.77 6.81 5.15
C LEU A 114 2.24 7.17 4.91
N LEU A 115 2.67 7.10 3.65
CA LEU A 115 3.98 7.57 3.19
C LEU A 115 3.78 8.85 2.39
N HIS A 116 4.29 9.96 2.92
CA HIS A 116 4.18 11.28 2.31
C HIS A 116 5.44 11.61 1.49
N LYS A 117 5.25 11.98 0.22
CA LYS A 117 6.32 12.34 -0.71
C LYS A 117 6.57 13.84 -0.67
N LYS A 118 7.68 14.24 -0.03
CA LYS A 118 8.14 15.64 -0.01
C LYS A 118 8.98 15.99 -1.23
#